data_AF-A0A562T8K7-F1
#
_entry.id   AF-A0A562T8K7-F1
#
_cell.length_a   1.000
_cell.length_b   1.000
_cell.length_c   1.000
_cell.angle_alpha   90.00
_cell.angle_beta   90.00
_cell.angle_gamma   90.00
#
_symmetry.space_group_name_H-M   'P 1'
#
loop_
_entity.id
_entity.type
_entity.pdbx_description
1 polymer ?
#
loop_
_entity_poly.entity_id
_entity_poly.type
_entity_poly.pdbx_seq_one_letter_code
_entity_poly.pdbx_strand_id
1 'polypeptide(L)'
;MARLLRAIRFDASDAHVFPKVAGENEWALPGSFVFTAAPGADPAALTGKDRQAFVSGFLALGSFGFTTIVSVADADETDIRTCETVLSEFLLSRFGAPSEGAALSAARQELAFARDLAEGAPVNTLLALKREIDEEGQVREQFHIVTPPGDKPHARIWDVVEDT
;
A
#
# COMPACT_ATOMS: atom_id res chain seq x y z
N MET A 1 14.44 7.11 -13.16
CA MET A 1 13.39 6.06 -13.18
C MET A 1 12.27 6.52 -12.25
N ALA A 2 11.03 6.14 -12.54
CA ALA A 2 9.93 6.42 -11.62
C ALA A 2 10.01 5.46 -10.41
N ARG A 3 9.32 5.79 -9.32
CA ARG A 3 9.21 4.94 -8.14
C ARG A 3 7.76 4.58 -7.89
N LEU A 4 7.53 3.36 -7.44
CA LEU A 4 6.22 2.87 -6.99
C LEU A 4 6.42 1.96 -5.77
N LEU A 5 5.34 1.36 -5.29
CA LEU A 5 5.30 0.50 -4.12
C LEU A 5 5.12 -0.95 -4.55
N ARG A 6 5.86 -1.87 -3.92
CA ARG A 6 5.68 -3.32 -4.07
C ARG A 6 5.26 -3.97 -2.78
N ALA A 7 4.33 -4.90 -2.86
CA ALA A 7 3.94 -5.73 -1.73
C ALA A 7 5.14 -6.56 -1.24
N ILE A 8 5.42 -6.47 0.07
CA ILE A 8 6.45 -7.27 0.73
C ILE A 8 5.79 -8.14 1.78
N ARG A 9 6.21 -9.40 1.83
CA ARG A 9 5.77 -10.35 2.84
C ARG A 9 6.96 -10.81 3.65
N PHE A 10 7.01 -10.42 4.92
CA PHE A 10 8.05 -10.89 5.86
C PHE A 10 7.72 -12.26 6.44
N ASP A 11 6.43 -12.55 6.65
CA ASP A 11 5.95 -13.81 7.19
C ASP A 11 4.51 -14.10 6.72
N ALA A 12 3.93 -15.20 7.19
CA ALA A 12 2.57 -15.59 6.83
C ALA A 12 1.45 -14.80 7.56
N SER A 13 1.78 -13.78 8.38
CA SER A 13 0.82 -13.09 9.24
C SER A 13 -0.29 -12.41 8.45
N ASP A 14 0.00 -11.87 7.26
CA ASP A 14 -1.00 -11.23 6.41
C ASP A 14 -2.19 -12.18 6.08
N ALA A 15 -1.97 -13.50 6.01
CA ALA A 15 -3.02 -14.50 5.81
C ALA A 15 -4.01 -14.63 6.98
N HIS A 16 -3.55 -14.29 8.17
CA HIS A 16 -4.38 -14.25 9.37
C HIS A 16 -5.09 -12.90 9.55
N VAL A 17 -4.58 -11.83 8.93
CA VAL A 17 -5.11 -10.46 9.06
C VAL A 17 -6.16 -10.13 8.00
N PHE A 18 -5.93 -10.50 6.74
CA PHE A 18 -6.74 -10.03 5.61
C PHE A 18 -7.71 -11.09 5.05
N PRO A 19 -8.81 -10.64 4.41
CA PRO A 19 -9.75 -11.55 3.73
C PRO A 19 -9.14 -12.19 2.49
N LYS A 20 -8.34 -11.41 1.75
CA LYS A 20 -7.54 -11.83 0.60
C LYS A 20 -6.15 -11.24 0.73
N VAL A 21 -5.13 -12.07 0.61
CA VAL A 21 -3.73 -11.65 0.75
C VAL A 21 -3.14 -11.31 -0.61
N ALA A 22 -2.35 -10.24 -0.66
CA ALA A 22 -1.57 -9.84 -1.82
C ALA A 22 -0.49 -10.88 -2.17
N GLY A 23 -0.23 -11.15 -3.45
CA GLY A 23 0.98 -11.88 -3.85
C GLY A 23 2.26 -11.11 -3.55
N GLU A 24 3.38 -11.83 -3.38
CA GLU A 24 4.69 -11.20 -3.16
C GLU A 24 5.16 -10.43 -4.40
N ASN A 25 5.79 -9.27 -4.18
CA ASN A 25 6.34 -8.40 -5.22
C ASN A 25 5.32 -7.82 -6.22
N GLU A 26 4.02 -7.96 -5.96
CA GLU A 26 2.99 -7.28 -6.75
C GLU A 26 3.09 -5.76 -6.57
N TRP A 27 2.84 -5.01 -7.64
CA TRP A 27 2.66 -3.56 -7.54
C TRP A 27 1.49 -3.25 -6.61
N ALA A 28 1.66 -2.28 -5.73
CA ALA A 28 0.70 -1.97 -4.69
C ALA A 28 0.40 -0.48 -4.61
N LEU A 29 -0.78 -0.15 -4.09
CA LEU A 29 -1.27 1.19 -3.84
C LEU A 29 -1.86 1.24 -2.44
N PRO A 30 -2.05 2.44 -1.86
CA PRO A 30 -2.88 2.56 -0.67
C PRO A 30 -4.25 1.91 -0.89
N GLY A 31 -5.03 2.34 -1.90
CA GLY A 31 -6.29 1.68 -2.26
C GLY A 31 -7.49 2.02 -1.37
N SER A 32 -7.54 3.24 -0.81
CA SER A 32 -8.67 3.71 0.02
C SER A 32 -10.03 3.59 -0.67
N PHE A 33 -10.07 3.80 -2.00
CA PHE A 33 -11.29 3.73 -2.80
C PHE A 33 -12.04 2.40 -2.65
N VAL A 34 -11.35 1.30 -2.32
CA VAL A 34 -11.98 -0.02 -2.15
C VAL A 34 -13.04 -0.02 -1.04
N PHE A 35 -12.88 0.86 -0.05
CA PHE A 35 -13.75 0.94 1.12
C PHE A 35 -14.80 2.05 1.02
N THR A 36 -14.73 2.92 0.01
CA THR A 36 -15.57 4.13 -0.08
C THR A 36 -16.30 4.30 -1.41
N ALA A 37 -15.79 3.73 -2.51
CA ALA A 37 -16.31 4.00 -3.85
C ALA A 37 -17.63 3.26 -4.19
N ALA A 38 -17.95 2.17 -3.47
CA ALA A 38 -19.18 1.43 -3.73
C ALA A 38 -20.41 2.15 -3.15
N PRO A 39 -21.58 2.10 -3.82
CA PRO A 39 -22.81 2.66 -3.26
C PRO A 39 -23.15 2.05 -1.90
N GLY A 40 -23.38 2.90 -0.89
CA GLY A 40 -23.66 2.48 0.47
C GLY A 40 -22.43 1.94 1.24
N ALA A 41 -21.22 2.14 0.73
CA ALA A 41 -20.01 1.81 1.46
C ALA A 41 -19.90 2.67 2.71
N ASP A 42 -19.73 2.01 3.85
CA ASP A 42 -19.50 2.64 5.15
C ASP A 42 -18.28 1.98 5.80
N PRO A 43 -17.08 2.61 5.71
CA PRO A 43 -15.88 2.07 6.32
C PRO A 43 -15.98 1.97 7.85
N ALA A 44 -16.87 2.74 8.50
CA ALA A 44 -17.06 2.68 9.96
C ALA A 44 -17.79 1.40 10.38
N ALA A 45 -18.66 0.86 9.51
CA ALA A 45 -19.41 -0.36 9.73
C ALA A 45 -18.61 -1.65 9.46
N LEU A 46 -17.38 -1.55 8.92
CA LEU A 46 -16.53 -2.71 8.67
C LEU A 46 -16.19 -3.44 9.99
N THR A 47 -16.10 -4.76 9.94
CA THR A 47 -15.73 -5.61 11.08
C THR A 47 -14.74 -6.69 10.67
N GLY A 48 -14.09 -7.33 11.65
CA GLY A 48 -13.19 -8.46 11.41
C GLY A 48 -12.05 -8.15 10.43
N LYS A 49 -11.81 -9.06 9.48
CA LYS A 49 -10.72 -8.94 8.50
C LYS A 49 -10.91 -7.78 7.52
N ASP A 50 -12.14 -7.40 7.21
CA ASP A 50 -12.41 -6.25 6.33
C ASP A 50 -12.08 -4.93 7.01
N ARG A 51 -12.35 -4.82 8.33
CA ARG A 51 -11.87 -3.70 9.15
C ARG A 51 -10.35 -3.62 9.13
N GLN A 52 -9.65 -4.76 9.25
CA GLN A 52 -8.20 -4.76 9.22
C GLN A 52 -7.64 -4.37 7.85
N ALA A 53 -8.25 -4.84 6.76
CA ALA A 53 -7.91 -4.39 5.40
C ALA A 53 -8.06 -2.87 5.26
N PHE A 54 -9.13 -2.27 5.80
CA PHE A 54 -9.29 -0.82 5.83
C PHE A 54 -8.17 -0.15 6.63
N VAL A 55 -7.99 -0.57 7.89
CA VAL A 55 -7.07 0.09 8.83
C VAL A 55 -5.62 0.03 8.36
N SER A 56 -5.14 -1.08 7.80
CA SER A 56 -3.70 -1.24 7.54
C SER A 56 -3.33 -1.92 6.21
N GLY A 57 -4.29 -2.14 5.31
CA GLY A 57 -4.03 -2.82 4.05
C GLY A 57 -3.61 -1.87 2.93
N PHE A 58 -2.50 -2.15 2.28
CA PHE A 58 -2.23 -1.72 0.90
C PHE A 58 -2.86 -2.70 -0.08
N LEU A 59 -3.45 -2.20 -1.16
CA LEU A 59 -4.04 -3.00 -2.23
C LEU A 59 -2.96 -3.39 -3.26
N ALA A 60 -2.78 -4.68 -3.50
CA ALA A 60 -1.90 -5.17 -4.57
C ALA A 60 -2.67 -5.38 -5.87
N LEU A 61 -2.10 -4.97 -7.01
CA LEU A 61 -2.79 -4.89 -8.30
C LEU A 61 -2.87 -6.21 -9.06
N GLY A 62 -2.00 -7.19 -8.77
CA GLY A 62 -2.05 -8.49 -9.46
C GLY A 62 -3.18 -9.37 -8.93
N SER A 63 -3.29 -9.44 -7.60
CA SER A 63 -4.26 -10.26 -6.90
C SER A 63 -5.48 -9.49 -6.44
N PHE A 64 -5.45 -8.16 -6.33
CA PHE A 64 -6.42 -7.36 -5.57
C PHE A 64 -6.61 -7.88 -4.14
N GLY A 65 -5.52 -8.39 -3.55
CA GLY A 65 -5.40 -8.72 -2.13
C GLY A 65 -4.69 -7.61 -1.36
N PHE A 66 -4.56 -7.81 -0.05
CA PHE A 66 -3.96 -6.84 0.85
C PHE A 66 -2.63 -7.31 1.45
N THR A 67 -1.75 -6.36 1.74
CA THR A 67 -0.53 -6.55 2.53
C THR A 67 -0.38 -5.43 3.56
N THR A 68 0.28 -5.72 4.67
CA THR A 68 0.54 -4.74 5.74
C THR A 68 1.71 -3.80 5.42
N ILE A 69 2.68 -4.26 4.61
CA ILE A 69 3.91 -3.53 4.33
C ILE A 69 4.19 -3.54 2.83
N VAL A 70 4.66 -2.40 2.33
CA VAL A 70 5.17 -2.27 0.97
C VAL A 70 6.60 -1.75 1.00
N SER A 71 7.38 -2.00 -0.07
CA SER A 71 8.67 -1.38 -0.28
C SER A 71 8.66 -0.43 -1.48
N VAL A 72 9.46 0.63 -1.39
CA VAL A 72 9.76 1.51 -2.54
C VAL A 72 10.60 0.75 -3.56
N ALA A 73 10.18 0.72 -4.81
CA ALA A 73 10.88 0.06 -5.91
C ALA A 73 10.92 0.95 -7.17
N ASP A 74 11.95 0.77 -7.99
CA ASP A 74 12.01 1.39 -9.31
C ASP A 74 10.96 0.76 -10.23
N ALA A 75 10.24 1.61 -10.96
CA ALA A 75 9.26 1.21 -11.96
C ALA A 75 9.62 1.86 -13.30
N ASP A 76 9.62 1.06 -14.36
CA ASP A 76 9.77 1.59 -15.72
C ASP A 76 8.42 2.03 -16.31
N GLU A 77 8.43 2.61 -17.51
CA GLU A 77 7.20 3.10 -18.13
C GLU A 77 6.22 1.96 -18.48
N THR A 78 6.73 0.76 -18.77
CA THR A 78 5.91 -0.43 -19.07
C THR A 78 5.20 -0.92 -17.82
N ASP A 79 5.89 -0.92 -16.68
CA ASP A 79 5.31 -1.23 -15.36
C ASP A 79 4.13 -0.30 -15.05
N ILE A 80 4.32 1.01 -15.22
CA ILE A 80 3.28 2.00 -14.96
C ILE A 80 2.08 1.81 -15.88
N ARG A 81 2.30 1.63 -17.19
CA ARG A 81 1.21 1.39 -18.16
C ARG A 81 0.44 0.11 -17.86
N THR A 82 1.13 -0.93 -17.41
CA THR A 82 0.50 -2.18 -16.98
C THR A 82 -0.38 -1.96 -15.76
N CYS A 83 0.11 -1.23 -14.76
CA CYS A 83 -0.68 -0.88 -13.58
C CYS A 83 -1.91 -0.02 -13.91
N GLU A 84 -1.76 0.97 -14.80
CA GLU A 84 -2.88 1.81 -15.27
C GLU A 84 -3.98 0.95 -15.90
N THR A 85 -3.59 0.02 -16.78
CA THR A 85 -4.52 -0.87 -17.48
C THR A 85 -5.25 -1.77 -16.49
N VAL A 86 -4.50 -2.52 -15.67
CA VAL A 86 -5.05 -3.47 -14.68
C VAL A 86 -5.99 -2.78 -13.68
N LEU A 87 -5.59 -1.62 -13.16
CA LEU A 87 -6.43 -0.90 -12.21
C LEU A 87 -7.68 -0.30 -12.89
N SER A 88 -7.56 0.22 -14.11
CA SER A 88 -8.72 0.76 -14.83
C SER A 88 -9.79 -0.31 -15.10
N GLU A 89 -9.38 -1.52 -15.51
CA GLU A 89 -10.27 -2.65 -15.72
C GLU A 89 -10.96 -3.09 -14.42
N PHE A 90 -10.22 -3.09 -13.31
CA PHE A 90 -10.76 -3.38 -11.99
C PHE A 90 -11.78 -2.33 -11.54
N LEU A 91 -11.48 -1.04 -11.72
CA LEU A 91 -12.40 0.05 -11.38
C LEU A 91 -13.70 -0.03 -12.20
N LEU A 92 -13.59 -0.30 -13.49
CA LEU A 92 -14.74 -0.46 -14.37
C LEU A 92 -15.59 -1.67 -13.94
N SER A 93 -14.97 -2.83 -13.76
CA SER A 93 -15.67 -4.09 -13.48
C SER A 93 -16.23 -4.17 -12.06
N ARG A 94 -15.50 -3.68 -11.05
CA ARG A 94 -15.85 -3.87 -9.64
C ARG A 94 -16.63 -2.71 -9.02
N PHE A 95 -16.39 -1.49 -9.52
CA PHE A 95 -16.98 -0.26 -8.98
C PHE A 95 -17.89 0.45 -9.99
N GLY A 96 -18.02 -0.07 -11.22
CA GLY A 96 -18.98 0.44 -12.20
C GLY A 96 -18.64 1.86 -12.67
N ALA A 97 -17.34 2.13 -12.91
CA ALA A 97 -16.91 3.41 -13.47
C ALA A 97 -17.74 3.75 -14.72
N PRO A 98 -18.10 5.03 -14.94
CA PRO A 98 -19.08 5.41 -15.97
C PRO A 98 -18.59 5.21 -17.41
N SER A 99 -17.28 5.08 -17.62
CA SER A 99 -16.66 4.74 -18.89
C SER A 99 -15.24 4.23 -18.68
N GLU A 100 -14.65 3.59 -19.70
CA GLU A 100 -13.23 3.21 -19.72
C GLU A 100 -12.31 4.41 -19.48
N GLY A 101 -12.62 5.55 -20.11
CA GLY A 101 -11.85 6.78 -19.93
C GLY A 101 -11.89 7.30 -18.49
N ALA A 102 -13.05 7.27 -17.85
CA ALA A 102 -13.19 7.65 -16.44
C ALA A 102 -12.43 6.69 -15.52
N ALA A 103 -12.48 5.38 -15.79
CA ALA A 103 -11.75 4.37 -15.04
C ALA A 103 -10.23 4.56 -15.17
N LEU A 104 -9.74 4.85 -16.38
CA LEU A 104 -8.32 5.12 -16.63
C LEU A 104 -7.86 6.41 -15.94
N SER A 105 -8.68 7.47 -15.97
CA SER A 105 -8.38 8.71 -15.26
C SER A 105 -8.28 8.49 -13.74
N ALA A 106 -9.19 7.73 -13.15
CA ALA A 106 -9.13 7.38 -11.73
C ALA A 106 -7.92 6.50 -11.41
N ALA A 107 -7.63 5.48 -12.22
CA ALA A 107 -6.46 4.62 -12.06
C ALA A 107 -5.15 5.44 -12.06
N ARG A 108 -5.05 6.42 -12.95
CA ARG A 108 -3.89 7.33 -13.02
C ARG A 108 -3.74 8.19 -11.78
N GLN A 109 -4.84 8.66 -11.19
CA GLN A 109 -4.81 9.45 -9.95
C GLN A 109 -4.28 8.62 -8.78
N GLU A 110 -4.77 7.39 -8.63
CA GLU A 110 -4.31 6.46 -7.59
C GLU A 110 -2.83 6.10 -7.77
N LEU A 111 -2.39 5.86 -9.00
CA LEU A 111 -0.97 5.59 -9.31
C LEU A 111 -0.10 6.81 -9.08
N ALA A 112 -0.56 8.02 -9.45
CA ALA A 112 0.17 9.25 -9.19
C ALA A 112 0.38 9.45 -7.68
N PHE A 113 -0.66 9.26 -6.87
CA PHE A 113 -0.55 9.36 -5.43
C PHE A 113 0.46 8.36 -4.83
N ALA A 114 0.43 7.10 -5.28
CA ALA A 114 1.41 6.11 -4.82
C ALA A 114 2.85 6.43 -5.24
N ARG A 115 3.03 7.06 -6.42
CA ARG A 115 4.33 7.55 -6.87
C ARG A 115 4.83 8.71 -6.02
N ASP A 116 3.95 9.66 -5.71
CA ASP A 116 4.28 10.81 -4.85
C ASP A 116 4.69 10.33 -3.45
N LEU A 117 4.01 9.30 -2.92
CA LEU A 117 4.38 8.67 -1.65
C LEU A 117 5.76 7.99 -1.70
N ALA A 118 6.12 7.39 -2.83
CA ALA A 118 7.42 6.74 -3.05
C ALA A 118 8.54 7.73 -3.42
N GLU A 119 8.19 8.96 -3.80
CA GLU A 119 9.14 9.98 -4.21
C GLU A 119 10.01 10.42 -3.03
N GLY A 120 11.29 10.69 -3.29
CA GLY A 120 12.25 11.09 -2.26
C GLY A 120 12.75 9.97 -1.35
N ALA A 121 11.98 8.89 -1.14
CA ALA A 121 12.39 7.74 -0.33
C ALA A 121 13.39 6.81 -1.07
N PRO A 122 14.47 6.32 -0.43
CA PRO A 122 15.35 5.33 -1.03
C PRO A 122 14.64 4.04 -1.47
N VAL A 123 15.15 3.38 -2.50
CA VAL A 123 14.68 2.03 -2.88
C VAL A 123 14.85 1.09 -1.68
N ASN A 124 13.91 0.17 -1.51
CA ASN A 124 13.75 -0.74 -0.36
C ASN A 124 13.31 -0.06 0.95
N THR A 125 12.98 1.24 0.95
CA THR A 125 12.28 1.84 2.10
C THR A 125 10.94 1.15 2.32
N LEU A 126 10.71 0.65 3.52
CA LEU A 126 9.47 -0.03 3.88
C LEU A 126 8.46 0.98 4.42
N LEU A 127 7.21 0.86 3.98
CA LEU A 127 6.11 1.70 4.42
C LEU A 127 4.98 0.84 4.99
N ALA A 128 4.44 1.28 6.12
CA ALA A 128 3.17 0.84 6.66
C ALA A 128 2.13 1.96 6.53
N LEU A 129 0.87 1.56 6.47
CA LEU A 129 -0.27 2.46 6.38
C LEU A 129 -1.18 2.28 7.58
N LYS A 130 -1.70 3.39 8.07
CA LYS A 130 -2.82 3.44 9.01
C LYS A 130 -3.93 4.31 8.43
N ARG A 131 -5.16 3.79 8.47
CA ARG A 131 -6.37 4.56 8.15
C ARG A 131 -7.25 4.74 9.35
N GLU A 132 -7.85 5.91 9.42
CA GLU A 132 -8.90 6.25 10.36
C GLU A 132 -9.97 7.08 9.66
N ILE A 133 -11.16 7.14 10.26
CA ILE A 133 -12.23 8.02 9.83
C ILE A 133 -12.19 9.21 10.79
N ASP A 134 -12.09 10.43 10.25
CA ASP A 134 -12.08 11.65 11.06
C ASP A 134 -13.49 12.07 11.52
N GLU A 135 -13.55 13.18 12.24
CA GLU A 135 -14.80 13.70 12.82
C GLU A 135 -15.81 14.11 11.73
N GLU A 136 -15.33 14.44 10.52
CA GLU A 136 -16.12 14.77 9.34
C GLU A 136 -16.50 13.54 8.50
N GLY A 137 -16.13 12.33 8.93
CA GLY A 137 -16.44 11.09 8.22
C GLY A 137 -15.56 10.83 6.99
N GLN A 138 -14.45 11.56 6.83
CA GLN A 138 -13.49 11.36 5.76
C GLN A 138 -12.41 10.37 6.17
N VAL A 139 -11.85 9.66 5.18
CA VAL A 139 -10.74 8.74 5.42
C VAL A 139 -9.44 9.54 5.51
N ARG A 140 -8.75 9.40 6.64
CA ARG A 140 -7.39 9.92 6.86
C ARG A 140 -6.38 8.79 6.71
N GLU A 141 -5.40 8.99 5.85
CA GLU A 141 -4.29 8.06 5.65
C GLU A 141 -3.02 8.60 6.32
N GLN A 142 -2.33 7.74 7.07
CA GLN A 142 -1.05 8.04 7.69
C GLN A 142 -0.05 6.96 7.26
N PHE A 143 1.10 7.40 6.74
CA PHE A 143 2.16 6.51 6.26
C PHE A 143 3.37 6.61 7.18
N HIS A 144 3.95 5.47 7.52
CA HIS A 144 5.09 5.38 8.42
C HIS A 144 6.20 4.54 7.79
N ILE A 145 7.44 5.03 7.86
CA ILE A 145 8.61 4.25 7.49
C ILE A 145 8.82 3.17 8.56
N VAL A 146 8.98 1.92 8.13
CA VAL A 146 9.20 0.78 9.02
C VAL A 146 10.65 0.33 8.95
N THR A 147 11.27 0.11 10.10
CA THR A 147 12.57 -0.58 10.16
C THR A 147 12.32 -2.08 10.23
N PRO A 148 12.96 -2.90 9.38
CA PRO A 148 12.80 -4.36 9.46
C PRO A 148 13.20 -4.87 10.85
N PRO A 149 12.52 -5.89 11.40
CA PRO A 149 12.96 -6.57 12.62
C PRO A 149 14.28 -7.31 12.32
N GLY A 150 15.42 -6.63 12.53
CA GLY A 150 16.74 -7.19 12.22
C GLY A 150 17.88 -6.17 12.30
N ASP A 151 17.61 -4.91 11.97
CA ASP A 151 18.58 -3.82 12.17
C ASP A 151 18.49 -3.32 13.61
N LYS A 152 19.06 -4.10 14.54
CA LYS A 152 19.69 -3.47 15.70
C LYS A 152 20.89 -2.71 15.13
N PRO A 153 21.02 -1.38 15.31
CA PRO A 153 22.28 -0.74 15.02
C PRO A 153 23.33 -1.51 15.82
N HIS A 154 24.32 -2.10 15.12
CA HIS A 154 25.51 -2.61 15.77
C HIS A 154 26.09 -1.42 16.53
N ALA A 155 25.84 -1.36 17.84
CA ALA A 155 26.60 -0.52 18.73
C ALA A 155 28.05 -0.87 18.45
N ARG A 156 28.82 0.07 17.90
CA ARG A 156 30.24 -0.14 17.68
C ARG A 156 30.86 -0.31 19.06
N ILE A 157 31.11 -1.57 19.42
CA ILE A 157 31.91 -1.96 20.57
C ILE A 157 33.33 -1.50 20.25
N TRP A 158 33.72 -0.29 20.67
CA TRP A 158 35.10 0.10 20.95
C TRP A 158 35.07 1.35 21.83
N ASP A 159 35.17 1.15 23.14
CA ASP A 159 36.11 1.91 23.96
C ASP A 159 36.65 0.92 24.99
N VAL A 160 37.83 0.38 24.67
CA VAL A 160 38.73 -0.16 25.67
C VAL A 160 39.20 1.05 26.46
N VAL A 161 38.70 1.21 27.68
CA VAL A 161 39.38 2.02 28.68
C VAL A 161 40.37 1.07 29.35
N GLU A 162 41.58 1.00 28.78
CA GLU A 162 42.77 0.65 29.55
C GLU A 162 43.32 1.92 30.22
N ASP A 163 44.05 1.68 31.31
CA ASP A 163 44.82 2.58 32.16
C ASP A 163 44.04 3.37 33.25
N THR A 164 44.42 3.36 34.54
CA THR A 164 45.59 2.82 35.28
C THR A 164 45.19 2.66 36.75
#